data_AF-A0A933H8V0-F1
#
_entry.id   AF-A0A933H8V0-F1
#
_cell.length_a   1.000
_cell.length_b   1.000
_cell.length_c   1.000
_cell.angle_alpha   90.00
_cell.angle_beta   90.00
_cell.angle_gamma   90.00
#
_symmetry.space_group_name_H-M   'P 1'
#
loop_
_entity.id
_entity.type
_entity.pdbx_description
1 polymer ?
#
loop_
_entity_poly.entity_id
_entity_poly.type
_entity_poly.pdbx_seq_one_letter_code
_entity_poly.pdbx_strand_id
1 'polypeptide(L)'
;MPSYPHSRAKATTKILNTALSFAILPTLSRQSDDKNFKTTLVQGLNLVLMLIIPAAVGLFVLARPIVALLYERGEFTATDTLQTARVLQLFLLGLSFAAVDTMLIFAFYARKDTLTPSLVGVVSVIIYLVVALALIQPLGLFSLMIADSLKQVSHALISGWLLSRRIGGFRGTNLANTLIKCAAASVVIGFIAAGADSLFTQITLPSIILTRALHVLIPTLIAIALYAFLLNRLRVYEFQLLIESISHRFARSNTRL
;
A
#
# COMPACT_ATOMS: atom_id res chain seq x y z
N MET A 1 -17.04 45.12 -13.95
CA MET A 1 -17.05 43.76 -14.51
C MET A 1 -15.99 43.68 -15.62
N PRO A 2 -15.22 42.60 -15.78
CA PRO A 2 -15.23 41.34 -15.04
C PRO A 2 -13.93 41.08 -14.23
N SER A 3 -14.17 40.45 -13.09
CA SER A 3 -13.24 39.89 -12.11
C SER A 3 -12.79 38.49 -12.54
N TYR A 4 -11.47 38.25 -12.61
CA TYR A 4 -10.89 36.92 -12.81
C TYR A 4 -10.79 36.15 -11.48
N PRO A 5 -11.33 34.92 -11.38
CA PRO A 5 -11.33 34.14 -10.15
C PRO A 5 -10.08 33.24 -10.06
N HIS A 6 -9.04 33.69 -9.35
CA HIS A 6 -7.84 32.89 -9.06
C HIS A 6 -7.95 31.95 -7.84
N SER A 7 -9.12 31.73 -7.26
CA SER A 7 -9.22 31.04 -5.95
C SER A 7 -9.67 29.57 -5.98
N ARG A 8 -9.91 28.94 -7.15
CA ARG A 8 -10.39 27.54 -7.20
C ARG A 8 -9.34 26.47 -7.51
N ALA A 9 -8.09 26.86 -7.83
CA ALA A 9 -7.08 25.90 -8.29
C ALA A 9 -6.18 25.29 -7.20
N LYS A 10 -6.36 25.63 -5.91
CA LYS A 10 -5.52 25.10 -4.80
C LYS A 10 -6.19 24.06 -3.90
N ALA A 11 -7.44 23.66 -4.17
CA ALA A 11 -8.15 22.71 -3.32
C ALA A 11 -8.17 21.26 -3.86
N THR A 12 -7.77 21.00 -5.10
CA THR A 12 -8.05 19.70 -5.74
C THR A 12 -6.88 18.71 -5.71
N THR A 13 -5.64 19.15 -5.41
CA THR A 13 -4.43 18.33 -5.59
C THR A 13 -3.88 17.65 -4.33
N LYS A 14 -4.59 17.65 -3.20
CA LYS A 14 -4.16 16.91 -1.98
C LYS A 14 -5.14 15.81 -1.51
N ILE A 15 -6.26 15.59 -2.20
CA ILE A 15 -7.36 14.78 -1.64
C ILE A 15 -7.40 13.35 -2.21
N LEU A 16 -6.64 13.02 -3.25
CA LEU A 16 -6.72 11.70 -3.88
C LEU A 16 -5.80 10.61 -3.31
N ASN A 17 -4.90 10.91 -2.36
CA ASN A 17 -3.95 9.93 -1.83
C ASN A 17 -4.13 9.55 -0.35
N THR A 18 -5.29 9.82 0.25
CA THR A 18 -5.48 9.66 1.72
C THR A 18 -6.83 9.07 2.14
N ALA A 19 -7.59 8.43 1.25
CA ALA A 19 -8.97 8.01 1.56
C ALA A 19 -9.08 6.85 2.58
N LEU A 20 -8.11 5.94 2.61
CA LEU A 20 -8.16 4.74 3.47
C LEU A 20 -7.62 4.99 4.89
N SER A 21 -6.59 5.84 5.02
CA SER A 21 -6.02 6.20 6.32
C SER A 21 -6.99 7.04 7.17
N PHE A 22 -7.85 7.87 6.56
CA PHE A 22 -8.80 8.73 7.29
C PHE A 22 -10.08 8.03 7.78
N ALA A 23 -10.42 6.83 7.30
CA ALA A 23 -11.64 6.15 7.76
C ALA A 23 -11.50 5.58 9.19
N ILE A 24 -10.27 5.33 9.64
CA ILE A 24 -9.98 4.64 10.91
C ILE A 24 -9.46 5.60 11.99
N LEU A 25 -8.83 6.73 11.60
CA LEU A 25 -8.36 7.79 12.50
C LEU A 25 -9.41 8.26 13.52
N PRO A 26 -10.64 8.62 13.09
CA PRO A 26 -11.63 9.18 14.00
C PRO A 26 -12.05 8.16 15.07
N THR A 27 -12.02 6.87 14.72
CA THR A 27 -12.38 5.75 15.59
C THR A 27 -11.27 5.45 16.58
N LEU A 28 -10.01 5.47 16.14
CA LEU A 28 -8.84 5.30 17.01
C LEU A 28 -8.71 6.44 18.04
N SER A 29 -8.89 7.69 17.62
CA SER A 29 -8.83 8.86 18.52
C SER A 29 -9.99 8.91 19.52
N ARG A 30 -11.13 8.25 19.26
CA ARG A 30 -12.25 8.16 20.20
C ARG A 30 -12.09 7.09 21.27
N GLN A 31 -11.18 6.14 21.10
CA GLN A 31 -11.04 4.96 21.97
C GLN A 31 -9.65 4.88 22.64
N SER A 32 -8.96 6.01 22.81
CA SER A 32 -7.57 6.10 23.28
C SER A 32 -7.26 5.41 24.61
N ASP A 33 -8.24 5.33 25.51
CA ASP A 33 -8.13 4.73 26.85
C ASP A 33 -9.08 3.54 27.06
N ASP A 34 -9.69 3.02 25.98
CA ASP A 34 -10.68 1.94 26.05
C ASP A 34 -10.01 0.55 25.99
N LYS A 35 -10.60 -0.44 26.66
CA LYS A 35 -10.25 -1.87 26.52
C LYS A 35 -10.27 -2.33 25.05
N ASN A 36 -11.04 -1.63 24.22
CA ASN A 36 -11.19 -1.91 22.80
C ASN A 36 -10.07 -1.35 21.90
N PHE A 37 -9.18 -0.48 22.41
CA PHE A 37 -8.11 0.14 21.60
C PHE A 37 -7.28 -0.88 20.81
N LYS A 38 -6.83 -1.94 21.48
CA LYS A 38 -6.03 -3.01 20.86
C LYS A 38 -6.80 -3.71 19.74
N THR A 39 -8.09 -3.97 19.95
CA THR A 39 -8.96 -4.61 18.95
C THR A 39 -9.14 -3.70 17.73
N THR A 40 -9.43 -2.42 17.94
CA THR A 40 -9.61 -1.44 16.87
C THR A 40 -8.32 -1.21 16.08
N LEU A 41 -7.18 -1.14 16.76
CA LEU A 41 -5.86 -1.05 16.12
C LEU A 41 -5.56 -2.27 15.26
N VAL A 42 -5.80 -3.47 15.77
CA VAL A 42 -5.56 -4.71 15.01
C VAL A 42 -6.49 -4.80 13.81
N GLN A 43 -7.77 -4.47 13.95
CA GLN A 43 -8.70 -4.41 12.82
C GLN A 43 -8.22 -3.42 11.76
N GLY A 44 -7.75 -2.24 12.18
CA GLY A 44 -7.21 -1.25 11.26
C GLY A 44 -5.95 -1.73 10.54
N LEU A 45 -5.00 -2.32 11.27
CA LEU A 45 -3.78 -2.91 10.70
C LEU A 45 -4.12 -4.02 9.71
N ASN A 46 -5.06 -4.90 10.06
CA ASN A 46 -5.48 -5.99 9.20
C ASN A 46 -6.11 -5.47 7.90
N LEU A 47 -6.97 -4.44 7.97
CA LEU A 47 -7.53 -3.79 6.79
C LEU A 47 -6.46 -3.17 5.90
N VAL A 48 -5.48 -2.48 6.50
CA VAL A 48 -4.36 -1.90 5.75
C VAL A 48 -3.53 -2.99 5.08
N LEU A 49 -3.15 -4.05 5.80
CA LEU A 49 -2.37 -5.17 5.27
C LEU A 49 -3.09 -5.90 4.14
N MET A 50 -4.40 -6.12 4.30
CA MET A 50 -5.25 -6.76 3.29
C MET A 50 -5.29 -5.97 1.98
N LEU A 51 -5.08 -4.66 2.01
CA LEU A 51 -5.12 -3.83 0.81
C LEU A 51 -3.73 -3.55 0.25
N ILE A 52 -2.76 -3.25 1.11
CA ILE A 52 -1.45 -2.78 0.66
C ILE A 52 -0.55 -3.89 0.14
N ILE A 53 -0.58 -5.08 0.76
CA ILE A 53 0.28 -6.21 0.34
C ILE A 53 -0.03 -6.64 -1.10
N PRO A 54 -1.28 -6.98 -1.48
CA PRO A 54 -1.56 -7.40 -2.85
C PRO A 54 -1.35 -6.26 -3.85
N ALA A 55 -1.62 -5.01 -3.47
CA ALA A 55 -1.37 -3.86 -4.33
C ALA A 55 0.12 -3.67 -4.60
N ALA A 56 0.96 -3.77 -3.57
CA ALA A 56 2.41 -3.68 -3.70
C ALA A 56 2.96 -4.81 -4.59
N VAL A 57 2.50 -6.05 -4.38
CA VAL A 57 2.93 -7.20 -5.21
C VAL A 57 2.47 -7.05 -6.67
N GLY A 58 1.20 -6.67 -6.89
CA GLY A 58 0.67 -6.45 -8.24
C GLY A 58 1.43 -5.35 -8.98
N LEU A 59 1.68 -4.22 -8.32
CA LEU A 59 2.51 -3.13 -8.87
C LEU A 59 3.95 -3.55 -9.11
N PHE A 60 4.52 -4.40 -8.25
CA PHE A 60 5.90 -4.87 -8.38
C PHE A 60 6.07 -5.75 -9.62
N VAL A 61 5.14 -6.69 -9.81
CA VAL A 61 5.12 -7.61 -10.96
C VAL A 61 4.84 -6.84 -12.26
N LEU A 62 3.85 -5.94 -12.24
CA LEU A 62 3.44 -5.15 -13.41
C LEU A 62 4.23 -3.85 -13.57
N ALA A 63 5.32 -3.64 -12.83
CA ALA A 63 6.07 -2.38 -12.83
C ALA A 63 6.51 -1.99 -14.26
N ARG A 64 7.06 -2.95 -15.01
CA ARG A 64 7.52 -2.71 -16.39
C ARG A 64 6.38 -2.34 -17.34
N PRO A 65 5.31 -3.14 -17.50
CA PRO A 65 4.22 -2.78 -18.42
C PRO A 65 3.49 -1.50 -18.00
N ILE A 66 3.37 -1.22 -16.69
CA ILE A 66 2.80 0.04 -16.21
C ILE A 66 3.68 1.24 -16.62
N VAL A 67 4.98 1.18 -16.38
CA VAL A 67 5.90 2.26 -16.78
C VAL A 67 5.91 2.42 -18.30
N ALA A 68 5.92 1.33 -19.06
CA ALA A 68 5.88 1.36 -20.53
C ALA A 68 4.59 2.01 -21.06
N LEU A 69 3.45 1.72 -20.42
CA LEU A 69 2.17 2.30 -20.79
C LEU A 69 2.12 3.81 -20.49
N LEU A 70 2.70 4.24 -19.37
CA LEU A 70 2.64 5.62 -18.90
C LEU A 70 3.68 6.53 -19.54
N TYR A 71 4.90 6.03 -19.76
CA TYR A 71 6.05 6.87 -20.08
C TYR A 71 6.72 6.56 -21.42
N GLU A 72 6.70 5.30 -21.90
CA GLU A 72 7.46 4.89 -23.09
C GLU A 72 6.85 5.38 -24.41
N ARG A 73 7.05 6.68 -24.69
CA ARG A 73 6.63 7.41 -25.88
C ARG A 73 7.66 8.50 -26.19
N GLY A 74 7.85 8.80 -27.48
CA GLY A 74 8.79 9.84 -27.92
C GLY A 74 10.23 9.50 -27.53
N GLU A 75 10.89 10.41 -26.82
CA GLU A 75 12.28 10.27 -26.35
C GLU A 75 12.46 9.24 -25.21
N PHE A 76 11.38 8.78 -24.58
CA PHE A 76 11.47 7.80 -23.49
C PHE A 76 11.62 6.39 -24.04
N THR A 77 12.81 5.82 -23.90
CA THR A 77 13.19 4.55 -24.51
C THR A 77 12.79 3.35 -23.64
N ALA A 78 12.82 2.15 -24.22
CA ALA A 78 12.63 0.90 -23.48
C ALA A 78 13.69 0.69 -22.37
N THR A 79 14.88 1.28 -22.52
CA THR A 79 15.93 1.26 -21.49
C THR A 79 15.53 2.10 -20.30
N ASP A 80 14.94 3.27 -20.52
CA ASP A 80 14.44 4.17 -19.48
C ASP A 80 13.25 3.53 -18.73
N THR A 81 12.39 2.80 -19.47
CA THR A 81 11.33 1.97 -18.89
C THR A 81 11.90 0.95 -17.91
N LEU A 82 12.95 0.23 -18.32
CA LEU A 82 13.55 -0.81 -17.47
C LEU A 82 14.17 -0.22 -16.20
N GLN A 83 14.88 0.91 -16.32
CA GLN A 83 15.48 1.58 -15.16
C GLN A 83 14.40 2.13 -14.21
N THR A 84 13.37 2.80 -14.75
CA THR A 84 12.28 3.37 -13.96
C THR A 84 11.44 2.28 -13.30
N ALA A 85 11.19 1.15 -13.97
CA ALA A 85 10.51 0.01 -13.40
C ALA A 85 11.31 -0.60 -12.22
N ARG A 86 12.63 -0.67 -12.31
CA ARG A 86 13.49 -1.12 -11.19
C ARG A 86 13.46 -0.16 -10.01
N VAL A 87 13.49 1.16 -10.26
CA VAL A 87 13.31 2.18 -9.21
C VAL A 87 11.98 1.97 -8.49
N LEU A 88 10.89 1.81 -9.25
CA LEU A 88 9.56 1.54 -8.70
C LEU A 88 9.54 0.26 -7.87
N GLN A 89 10.12 -0.83 -8.38
CA GLN A 89 10.20 -2.11 -7.67
C GLN A 89 10.91 -1.98 -6.32
N LEU A 90 12.06 -1.28 -6.28
CA LEU A 90 12.80 -1.07 -5.03
C LEU A 90 12.01 -0.23 -4.02
N PHE A 91 11.28 0.78 -4.48
CA PHE A 91 10.39 1.59 -3.65
C PHE A 91 9.21 0.79 -3.09
N LEU A 92 8.61 -0.10 -3.89
CA LEU A 92 7.46 -0.93 -3.49
C LEU A 92 7.79 -1.90 -2.35
N LEU A 93 9.07 -2.27 -2.16
CA LEU A 93 9.50 -3.08 -1.01
C LEU A 93 9.22 -2.40 0.34
N GLY A 94 9.35 -1.08 0.41
CA GLY A 94 9.05 -0.28 1.59
C GLY A 94 7.56 0.03 1.75
N LEU A 95 6.82 0.14 0.63
CA LEU A 95 5.45 0.66 0.60
C LEU A 95 4.51 0.00 1.61
N SER A 96 4.58 -1.32 1.75
CA SER A 96 3.74 -2.07 2.70
C SER A 96 4.02 -1.64 4.15
N PHE A 97 5.29 -1.40 4.48
CA PHE A 97 5.71 -0.94 5.79
C PHE A 97 5.32 0.51 6.02
N ALA A 98 5.43 1.41 5.04
CA ALA A 98 4.95 2.79 5.20
C ALA A 98 3.45 2.88 5.50
N ALA A 99 2.64 2.02 4.88
CA ALA A 99 1.19 2.00 5.15
C ALA A 99 0.87 1.53 6.58
N VAL A 100 1.55 0.46 7.04
CA VAL A 100 1.47 -0.01 8.43
C VAL A 100 1.96 1.06 9.39
N ASP A 101 3.07 1.70 9.05
CA ASP A 101 3.72 2.70 9.88
C ASP A 101 2.83 3.92 10.14
N THR A 102 2.15 4.38 9.09
CA THR A 102 1.16 5.45 9.19
C THR A 102 0.09 5.12 10.23
N MET A 103 -0.41 3.87 10.25
CA MET A 103 -1.37 3.41 11.26
C MET A 103 -0.76 3.37 12.67
N LEU A 104 0.50 2.95 12.81
CA LEU A 104 1.21 2.92 14.09
C LEU A 104 1.41 4.33 14.66
N ILE A 105 1.78 5.30 13.82
CA ILE A 105 1.91 6.71 14.21
C ILE A 105 0.57 7.23 14.75
N PHE A 106 -0.54 6.93 14.08
CA PHE A 106 -1.85 7.32 14.56
C PHE A 106 -2.25 6.64 15.87
N ALA A 107 -1.82 5.40 16.09
CA ALA A 107 -2.01 4.72 17.36
C ALA A 107 -1.23 5.38 18.51
N PHE A 108 0.00 5.82 18.25
CA PHE A 108 0.79 6.60 19.20
C PHE A 108 0.14 7.96 19.52
N TYR A 109 -0.33 8.67 18.49
CA TYR A 109 -1.02 9.95 18.67
C TYR A 109 -2.33 9.82 19.43
N ALA A 110 -3.11 8.78 19.17
CA ALA A 110 -4.32 8.48 19.94
C ALA A 110 -4.01 8.33 21.44
N ARG A 111 -2.85 7.75 21.78
CA ARG A 111 -2.38 7.61 23.17
C ARG A 111 -1.58 8.81 23.69
N LYS A 112 -1.67 9.97 23.02
CA LYS A 112 -0.98 11.22 23.36
C LYS A 112 0.55 11.10 23.43
N ASP A 113 1.12 10.10 22.75
CA ASP A 113 2.55 9.87 22.67
C ASP A 113 3.07 10.32 21.31
N THR A 114 3.45 11.58 21.20
CA THR A 114 4.00 12.14 19.95
C THR A 114 5.52 12.01 19.86
N LEU A 115 6.20 11.83 20.99
CA LEU A 115 7.66 11.79 21.07
C LEU A 115 8.23 10.48 20.58
N THR A 116 7.61 9.35 20.95
CA THR A 116 8.10 8.03 20.55
C THR A 116 8.19 7.86 19.03
N PRO A 117 7.12 8.08 18.24
CA PRO A 117 7.22 7.97 16.78
C PRO A 117 8.18 9.00 16.18
N SER A 118 8.29 10.20 16.76
CA SER A 118 9.26 11.20 16.29
C SER A 118 10.72 10.76 16.46
N LEU A 119 11.07 10.19 17.62
CA LEU A 119 12.42 9.67 17.90
C LEU A 119 12.77 8.48 17.00
N VAL A 120 11.82 7.58 16.77
CA VAL A 120 11.99 6.48 15.80
C VAL A 120 12.17 7.03 14.39
N GLY A 121 11.47 8.12 14.06
CA GLY A 121 11.64 8.92 12.84
C GLY A 121 13.07 9.35 12.63
N VAL A 122 13.67 9.98 13.63
CA VAL A 122 15.07 10.43 13.59
C VAL A 122 16.02 9.25 13.36
N VAL A 123 15.87 8.16 14.11
CA VAL A 123 16.70 6.94 13.93
C VAL A 123 16.58 6.40 12.52
N SER A 124 15.36 6.35 11.97
CA SER A 124 15.10 5.82 10.63
C SER A 124 15.69 6.73 9.54
N VAL A 125 15.67 8.06 9.72
CA VAL A 125 16.33 9.00 8.82
C VAL A 125 17.86 8.86 8.87
N ILE A 126 18.43 8.56 10.03
CA ILE A 126 19.86 8.25 10.13
C ILE A 126 20.17 6.96 9.35
N ILE A 127 19.36 5.91 9.49
CA ILE A 127 19.49 4.67 8.70
C ILE A 127 19.41 4.98 7.21
N TYR A 128 18.44 5.79 6.77
CA TYR A 128 18.33 6.25 5.39
C TYR A 128 19.64 6.88 4.91
N LEU A 129 20.16 7.85 5.65
CA LEU A 129 21.36 8.60 5.26
C LEU A 129 22.58 7.68 5.16
N VAL A 130 22.80 6.82 6.16
CA VAL A 130 23.92 5.87 6.18
C VAL A 130 23.85 4.93 4.97
N VAL A 131 22.68 4.35 4.70
CA VAL A 131 22.50 3.41 3.58
C VAL A 131 22.62 4.12 2.25
N ALA A 132 22.00 5.29 2.09
CA ALA A 132 22.07 6.07 0.85
C ALA A 132 23.52 6.44 0.52
N LEU A 133 24.27 6.97 1.49
CA LEU A 133 25.67 7.37 1.29
C LEU A 133 26.59 6.16 1.08
N ALA A 134 26.36 5.04 1.76
CA ALA A 134 27.16 3.83 1.55
C ALA A 134 26.94 3.22 0.16
N LEU A 135 25.73 3.33 -0.39
CA LEU A 135 25.35 2.68 -1.65
C LEU A 135 25.39 3.62 -2.87
N ILE A 136 25.59 4.94 -2.70
CA ILE A 136 25.51 5.92 -3.80
C ILE A 136 26.56 5.64 -4.89
N GLN A 137 27.79 5.28 -4.51
CA GLN A 137 28.87 4.98 -5.46
C GLN A 137 28.58 3.72 -6.31
N PRO A 138 28.23 2.56 -5.72
CA PRO A 138 27.99 1.35 -6.51
C PRO A 138 26.63 1.34 -7.22
N LEU A 139 25.59 1.99 -6.69
CA LEU A 139 24.21 1.82 -7.16
C LEU A 139 23.55 3.09 -7.71
N GLY A 140 24.21 4.26 -7.61
CA GLY A 140 23.66 5.53 -8.10
C GLY A 140 22.26 5.81 -7.53
N LEU A 141 21.30 6.14 -8.39
CA LEU A 141 19.92 6.46 -8.00
C LEU A 141 19.22 5.33 -7.21
N PHE A 142 19.55 4.06 -7.48
CA PHE A 142 18.91 2.92 -6.80
C PHE A 142 19.21 2.89 -5.29
N SER A 143 20.34 3.48 -4.87
CA SER A 143 20.70 3.62 -3.45
C SER A 143 19.63 4.35 -2.65
N LEU A 144 19.04 5.40 -3.23
CA LEU A 144 18.02 6.22 -2.56
C LEU A 144 16.73 5.43 -2.34
N MET A 145 16.35 4.56 -3.28
CA MET A 145 15.15 3.75 -3.15
C MET A 145 15.33 2.62 -2.13
N ILE A 146 16.50 1.98 -2.12
CA ILE A 146 16.85 0.97 -1.11
C ILE A 146 16.88 1.60 0.28
N ALA A 147 17.52 2.76 0.41
CA ALA A 147 17.59 3.50 1.65
C ALA A 147 16.20 3.90 2.14
N ASP A 148 15.31 4.38 1.25
CA ASP A 148 13.95 4.78 1.61
C ASP A 148 13.12 3.58 2.08
N SER A 149 13.20 2.45 1.36
CA SER A 149 12.56 1.20 1.77
C SER A 149 13.06 0.72 3.14
N LEU A 150 14.38 0.77 3.39
CA LEU A 150 14.92 0.34 4.68
C LEU A 150 14.53 1.29 5.83
N LYS A 151 14.44 2.60 5.56
CA LYS A 151 13.88 3.57 6.51
C LYS A 151 12.44 3.23 6.87
N GLN A 152 11.58 2.96 5.88
CA GLN A 152 10.18 2.63 6.13
C GLN A 152 10.04 1.31 6.92
N VAL A 153 10.83 0.29 6.56
CA VAL A 153 10.88 -1.00 7.28
C VAL A 153 11.32 -0.80 8.72
N SER A 154 12.45 -0.11 8.95
CA SER A 154 12.98 0.12 10.29
C SER A 154 12.01 0.91 11.15
N HIS A 155 11.40 1.98 10.61
CA HIS A 155 10.43 2.77 11.35
C HIS A 155 9.22 1.93 11.77
N ALA A 156 8.61 1.20 10.82
CA ALA A 156 7.45 0.36 11.09
C ALA A 156 7.74 -0.74 12.12
N LEU A 157 8.89 -1.41 12.02
CA LEU A 157 9.28 -2.49 12.93
C LEU A 157 9.58 -1.98 14.34
N ILE A 158 10.35 -0.90 14.47
CA ILE A 158 10.68 -0.31 15.76
C ILE A 158 9.41 0.25 16.43
N SER A 159 8.61 1.01 15.69
CA SER A 159 7.33 1.56 16.16
C SER A 159 6.36 0.46 16.57
N GLY A 160 6.23 -0.59 15.74
CA GLY A 160 5.36 -1.73 16.01
C GLY A 160 5.80 -2.49 17.26
N TRP A 161 7.11 -2.71 17.42
CA TRP A 161 7.67 -3.35 18.60
C TRP A 161 7.46 -2.52 19.88
N LEU A 162 7.77 -1.22 19.85
CA LEU A 162 7.57 -0.31 20.99
C LEU A 162 6.11 -0.24 21.39
N LEU A 163 5.20 -0.08 20.42
CA LEU A 163 3.77 -0.03 20.68
C LEU A 163 3.27 -1.36 21.24
N SER A 164 3.74 -2.49 20.69
CA SER A 164 3.38 -3.82 21.21
C SER A 164 3.72 -3.97 22.69
N ARG A 165 4.88 -3.47 23.14
CA ARG A 165 5.26 -3.50 24.57
C ARG A 165 4.32 -2.66 25.44
N ARG A 166 3.80 -1.55 24.94
CA ARG A 166 2.88 -0.65 25.66
C ARG A 166 1.43 -1.12 25.73
N ILE A 167 1.02 -2.08 24.89
CA ILE A 167 -0.36 -2.61 24.84
C ILE A 167 -0.46 -4.09 25.25
N GLY A 168 0.60 -4.66 25.84
CA GLY A 168 0.63 -6.08 26.24
C GLY A 168 0.79 -7.06 25.07
N GLY A 169 1.34 -6.60 23.95
CA GLY A 169 1.68 -7.37 22.76
C GLY A 169 0.49 -7.62 21.82
N PHE A 170 0.80 -8.12 20.62
CA PHE A 170 -0.21 -8.58 19.64
C PHE A 170 -0.55 -10.07 19.78
N ARG A 171 -0.03 -10.74 20.81
CA ARG A 171 -0.38 -12.14 21.10
C ARG A 171 -1.88 -12.27 21.39
N GLY A 172 -2.47 -13.36 20.88
CA GLY A 172 -3.91 -13.65 20.99
C GLY A 172 -4.80 -12.90 20.00
N THR A 173 -4.23 -12.08 19.10
CA THR A 173 -4.99 -11.41 18.04
C THR A 173 -4.82 -12.14 16.71
N ASN A 174 -5.67 -11.84 15.73
CA ASN A 174 -5.60 -12.41 14.39
C ASN A 174 -4.56 -11.73 13.48
N LEU A 175 -3.79 -10.75 13.97
CA LEU A 175 -2.85 -9.94 13.16
C LEU A 175 -1.85 -10.81 12.37
N ALA A 176 -1.18 -11.74 13.05
CA ALA A 176 -0.20 -12.62 12.41
C ALA A 176 -0.85 -13.54 11.37
N ASN A 177 -2.05 -14.04 11.67
CA ASN A 177 -2.80 -14.90 10.75
C ASN A 177 -3.24 -14.12 9.49
N THR A 178 -3.73 -12.89 9.65
CA THR A 178 -4.10 -12.02 8.53
C THR A 178 -2.88 -11.67 7.69
N LEU A 179 -1.75 -11.31 8.31
CA LEU A 179 -0.49 -11.05 7.61
C LEU A 179 -0.05 -12.26 6.76
N ILE A 180 -0.01 -13.47 7.35
CA ILE A 180 0.39 -14.70 6.65
C ILE A 180 -0.55 -15.01 5.49
N LYS A 181 -1.88 -14.93 5.71
CA LYS A 181 -2.88 -15.20 4.66
C LYS A 181 -2.78 -14.19 3.51
N CYS A 182 -2.64 -12.89 3.83
CA CYS A 182 -2.51 -11.85 2.82
C CYS A 182 -1.20 -11.98 2.04
N ALA A 183 -0.08 -12.28 2.72
CA ALA A 183 1.20 -12.53 2.08
C ALA A 183 1.12 -13.76 1.15
N ALA A 184 0.61 -14.89 1.63
CA ALA A 184 0.46 -16.10 0.84
C ALA A 184 -0.43 -15.89 -0.40
N ALA A 185 -1.60 -15.27 -0.23
CA ALA A 185 -2.50 -14.95 -1.35
C ALA A 185 -1.85 -13.99 -2.36
N SER A 186 -1.10 -12.98 -1.87
CA SER A 186 -0.43 -12.03 -2.75
C SER A 186 0.71 -12.68 -3.53
N VAL A 187 1.46 -13.61 -2.94
CA VAL A 187 2.48 -14.40 -3.64
C VAL A 187 1.87 -15.23 -4.76
N VAL A 188 0.79 -15.96 -4.48
CA VAL A 188 0.07 -16.76 -5.49
C VAL A 188 -0.36 -15.89 -6.67
N ILE A 189 -0.91 -14.72 -6.40
CA ILE A 189 -1.40 -13.82 -7.45
C ILE A 189 -0.26 -13.13 -8.18
N GLY A 190 0.84 -12.83 -7.49
CA GLY A 190 2.06 -12.34 -8.13
C GLY A 190 2.58 -13.31 -9.17
N PHE A 191 2.59 -14.62 -8.86
CA PHE A 191 2.97 -15.65 -9.84
C PHE A 191 1.98 -15.73 -11.02
N ILE A 192 0.67 -15.65 -10.75
CA ILE A 192 -0.35 -15.68 -11.81
C ILE A 192 -0.23 -14.45 -12.71
N ALA A 193 -0.03 -13.27 -12.13
CA ALA A 193 0.17 -12.02 -12.87
C ALA A 193 1.45 -12.05 -13.71
N ALA A 194 2.55 -12.61 -13.18
CA ALA A 194 3.80 -12.77 -13.93
C ALA A 194 3.65 -13.77 -15.08
N GLY A 195 2.93 -14.88 -14.86
CA GLY A 195 2.60 -15.84 -15.91
C GLY A 195 1.74 -15.21 -17.00
N ALA A 196 0.70 -14.46 -16.63
CA ALA A 196 -0.14 -13.72 -17.57
C ALA A 196 0.68 -12.70 -18.38
N ASP A 197 1.56 -11.94 -17.72
CA ASP A 197 2.45 -10.97 -18.39
C ASP A 197 3.29 -11.63 -19.49
N SER A 198 3.89 -12.80 -19.19
CA SER A 198 4.73 -13.53 -20.15
C SER A 198 3.97 -14.05 -21.37
N LEU A 199 2.69 -14.42 -21.21
CA LEU A 199 1.82 -14.87 -22.31
C LEU A 199 1.40 -13.70 -23.20
N PHE A 200 1.10 -12.54 -22.60
CA PHE A 200 0.66 -11.36 -23.34
C PHE A 200 1.79 -10.70 -24.15
N THR A 201 3.07 -10.84 -23.77
CA THR A 201 4.20 -10.38 -24.59
C THR A 201 4.28 -11.01 -25.98
N GLN A 202 3.59 -12.13 -26.22
CA GLN A 202 3.55 -12.80 -27.53
C GLN A 202 2.43 -12.30 -28.44
N ILE A 203 1.51 -11.47 -27.94
CA ILE A 203 0.33 -11.00 -28.67
C ILE A 203 0.54 -9.54 -29.10
N THR A 204 0.97 -9.35 -30.35
CA THR A 204 1.07 -8.01 -30.97
C THR A 204 -0.23 -7.63 -31.69
N LEU A 205 -1.04 -6.78 -31.07
CA LEU A 205 -2.18 -6.12 -31.72
C LEU A 205 -1.73 -4.86 -32.51
N PRO A 206 -2.54 -4.37 -33.48
CA PRO A 206 -2.17 -3.28 -34.40
C PRO A 206 -1.93 -1.91 -33.77
N SER A 207 -2.47 -1.64 -32.57
CA SER A 207 -2.37 -0.33 -31.91
C SER A 207 -1.57 -0.40 -30.61
N ILE A 208 -0.39 0.24 -30.60
CA ILE A 208 0.59 0.17 -29.51
C ILE A 208 0.00 0.56 -28.13
N ILE A 209 -0.93 1.54 -28.08
CA ILE A 209 -1.52 2.04 -26.83
C ILE A 209 -2.57 1.06 -26.30
N LEU A 210 -3.45 0.56 -27.17
CA LEU A 210 -4.50 -0.38 -26.78
C LEU A 210 -3.90 -1.71 -26.32
N THR A 211 -2.87 -2.21 -27.01
CA THR A 211 -2.13 -3.41 -26.59
C THR A 211 -1.57 -3.24 -25.18
N ARG A 212 -0.88 -2.13 -24.91
CA ARG A 212 -0.29 -1.87 -23.58
C ARG A 212 -1.36 -1.68 -22.50
N ALA A 213 -2.48 -1.04 -22.82
CA ALA A 213 -3.58 -0.86 -21.87
C ALA A 213 -4.23 -2.20 -21.52
N LEU A 214 -4.52 -3.05 -22.50
CA LEU A 214 -5.09 -4.38 -22.28
C LEU A 214 -4.13 -5.30 -21.51
N HIS A 215 -2.83 -5.21 -21.81
CA HIS A 215 -1.77 -5.96 -21.14
C HIS A 215 -1.65 -5.60 -19.64
N VAL A 216 -1.98 -4.36 -19.25
CA VAL A 216 -2.03 -3.99 -17.82
C VAL A 216 -3.41 -4.32 -17.21
N LEU A 217 -4.50 -3.95 -17.87
CA LEU A 217 -5.84 -4.02 -17.30
C LEU A 217 -6.32 -5.47 -17.09
N ILE A 218 -6.10 -6.36 -18.05
CA ILE A 218 -6.61 -7.74 -17.96
C ILE A 218 -5.94 -8.51 -16.80
N PRO A 219 -4.60 -8.58 -16.70
CA PRO A 219 -3.96 -9.25 -15.57
C PRO A 219 -4.29 -8.61 -14.23
N THR A 220 -4.44 -7.27 -14.18
CA THR A 220 -4.82 -6.56 -12.95
C THR A 220 -6.22 -6.94 -12.49
N LEU A 221 -7.20 -6.98 -13.38
CA LEU A 221 -8.57 -7.37 -13.03
C LEU A 221 -8.66 -8.84 -12.60
N ILE A 222 -7.95 -9.74 -13.29
CA ILE A 222 -7.86 -11.15 -12.91
C ILE A 222 -7.22 -11.29 -11.53
N ALA A 223 -6.11 -10.57 -11.28
CA ALA A 223 -5.42 -10.57 -10.00
C ALA A 223 -6.33 -10.11 -8.85
N ILE A 224 -7.10 -9.01 -9.05
CA ILE A 224 -8.05 -8.50 -8.07
C ILE A 224 -9.15 -9.53 -7.79
N ALA A 225 -9.73 -10.13 -8.82
CA ALA A 225 -10.79 -11.13 -8.67
C ALA A 225 -10.30 -12.39 -7.93
N LEU A 226 -9.12 -12.90 -8.27
CA LEU A 226 -8.51 -14.04 -7.60
C LEU A 226 -8.13 -13.71 -6.16
N TYR A 227 -7.68 -12.48 -5.88
CA TYR A 227 -7.42 -12.04 -4.51
C TYR A 227 -8.66 -12.08 -3.65
N ALA A 228 -9.75 -11.46 -4.12
CA ALA A 228 -11.02 -11.46 -3.44
C ALA A 228 -11.54 -12.90 -3.19
N PHE A 229 -11.39 -13.78 -4.19
CA PHE A 229 -11.75 -15.18 -4.06
C PHE A 229 -10.92 -15.92 -2.99
N LEU A 230 -9.59 -15.75 -2.99
CA LEU A 230 -8.71 -16.35 -2.00
C LEU A 230 -8.98 -15.83 -0.58
N LEU A 231 -9.21 -14.52 -0.42
CA LEU A 231 -9.57 -13.95 0.88
C LEU A 231 -10.89 -14.51 1.43
N ASN A 232 -11.89 -14.67 0.56
CA ASN A 232 -13.15 -15.32 0.93
C ASN A 232 -12.91 -16.78 1.37
N ARG A 233 -12.11 -17.52 0.61
CA ARG A 233 -11.82 -18.94 0.89
C ARG A 233 -11.00 -19.14 2.16
N LEU A 234 -10.03 -18.26 2.40
CA LEU A 234 -9.19 -18.25 3.60
C LEU A 234 -9.93 -17.71 4.84
N ARG A 235 -11.19 -17.29 4.70
CA ARG A 235 -12.03 -16.74 5.78
C ARG A 235 -11.28 -15.66 6.57
N VAL A 236 -10.77 -14.67 5.85
CA VAL A 236 -10.17 -13.50 6.50
C VAL A 236 -11.33 -12.70 7.12
N TYR A 237 -11.30 -12.58 8.44
CA TYR A 237 -12.39 -11.99 9.22
C TYR A 237 -12.73 -10.56 8.77
N GLU A 238 -11.70 -9.75 8.52
CA GLU A 238 -11.87 -8.36 8.07
C GLU A 238 -12.51 -8.25 6.69
N PHE A 239 -12.22 -9.20 5.80
CA PHE A 239 -12.83 -9.24 4.47
C PHE A 239 -14.33 -9.54 4.56
N GLN A 240 -14.73 -10.43 5.47
CA GLN A 240 -16.14 -10.76 5.71
C GLN A 240 -16.89 -9.55 6.29
N LEU A 241 -16.30 -8.85 7.27
CA LEU A 241 -16.86 -7.61 7.82
C LEU A 241 -17.05 -6.53 6.76
N LEU A 242 -16.12 -6.40 5.81
CA LEU A 242 -16.24 -5.45 4.69
C LEU A 242 -17.40 -5.82 3.76
N ILE A 243 -17.53 -7.09 3.37
CA ILE A 243 -18.62 -7.56 2.51
C ILE A 243 -19.98 -7.33 3.19
N GLU A 244 -20.11 -7.69 4.46
CA GLU A 244 -21.34 -7.47 5.24
C GLU A 244 -21.70 -5.99 5.35
N SER A 245 -20.71 -5.11 5.56
CA SER A 245 -20.93 -3.67 5.63
C SER A 245 -21.44 -3.08 4.30
N ILE A 246 -20.93 -3.58 3.18
CA ILE A 246 -21.37 -3.16 1.84
C ILE A 246 -22.79 -3.68 1.56
N SER A 247 -23.07 -4.95 1.86
CA SER A 247 -24.40 -5.55 1.61
C SER A 247 -25.49 -4.84 2.42
N HIS A 248 -25.22 -4.47 3.67
CA HIS A 248 -26.15 -3.69 4.49
C HIS A 248 -26.39 -2.26 4.00
N ARG A 249 -25.39 -1.60 3.38
CA ARG A 249 -25.58 -0.27 2.77
C ARG A 249 -26.46 -0.35 1.52
N PHE A 250 -26.26 -1.35 0.67
CA PHE A 250 -27.11 -1.56 -0.51
C PHE A 250 -28.54 -1.95 -0.14
N ALA A 251 -28.74 -2.80 0.89
CA ALA A 251 -30.07 -3.17 1.39
C ALA A 251 -30.87 -1.98 1.96
N ARG A 252 -30.21 -0.98 2.54
CA ARG A 252 -30.86 0.27 3.02
C ARG A 252 -31.13 1.29 1.91
N SER A 253 -30.44 1.22 0.78
CA SER A 253 -30.70 2.08 -0.38
C SER A 253 -31.94 1.62 -1.15
N ASN A 254 -32.25 0.33 -1.13
CA ASN A 254 -33.36 -0.26 -1.89
C ASN A 254 -34.73 -0.15 -1.19
N THR A 255 -34.78 0.38 0.04
CA THR A 255 -36.02 0.62 0.81
C THR A 255 -36.47 2.09 0.80
N ARG A 256 -35.87 2.93 -0.05
CA ARG A 256 -36.25 4.35 -0.26
C ARG A 256 -36.70 4.67 -1.70
N LEU A 257 -37.17 3.66 -2.43
CA LEU A 257 -37.85 3.82 -3.72
C LEU A 257 -39.28 3.28 -3.60
#